data_AF-A0A0G1YEA3-F1
#
_entry.id   AF-A0A0G1YEA3-F1
#
_cell.length_a   1.000
_cell.length_b   1.000
_cell.length_c   1.000
_cell.angle_alpha   90.00
_cell.angle_beta   90.00
_cell.angle_gamma   90.00
#
_symmetry.space_group_name_H-M   'P 1'
#
loop_
_entity.id
_entity.type
_entity.pdbx_description
1 polymer ?
#
loop_
_entity_poly.entity_id
_entity_poly.type
_entity_poly.pdbx_seq_one_letter_code
_entity_poly.pdbx_strand_id
1 'polypeptide(L)'
;MFNQLIVLIGHKVLHNRFRRAFSQAVNAVFTVPPKYRADLEPDVKQLLATHSGNVGHIVEALRSDPRWAMFLCPEGGFTREKQLGIQTMTAQVSSDTYIAPIFVDEPEGFMRHDLGTAMNMDPSPVHMYFGKPFQLEPGGRHQRVSTLITTCRNNCNAVGAPVRKYRWGYMKRSRKKESGQEFIEIV
;
A
#
# COMPACT_ATOMS: atom_id res chain seq x y z
N MET A 1 -13.94 18.53 -3.18
CA MET A 1 -12.58 18.81 -3.64
C MET A 1 -11.67 18.61 -2.43
N PHE A 2 -10.75 17.64 -2.45
CA PHE A 2 -9.83 17.37 -1.34
C PHE A 2 -8.66 18.34 -1.43
N ASN A 3 -8.41 19.11 -0.37
CA ASN A 3 -7.34 20.11 -0.38
C ASN A 3 -6.04 19.58 0.26
N GLN A 4 -6.08 18.41 0.90
CA GLN A 4 -4.93 17.87 1.65
C GLN A 4 -4.83 16.33 1.50
N LEU A 5 -3.66 15.87 1.07
CA LEU A 5 -3.35 14.45 0.83
C LEU A 5 -2.35 13.94 1.88
N ILE A 6 -2.68 12.84 2.54
CA ILE A 6 -1.73 12.10 3.38
C ILE A 6 -1.28 10.86 2.63
N VAL A 7 0.04 10.69 2.52
CA VAL A 7 0.64 9.50 1.91
C VAL A 7 1.17 8.60 3.02
N LEU A 8 0.68 7.36 3.06
CA LEU A 8 1.20 6.34 3.95
C LEU A 8 2.47 5.73 3.35
N ILE A 9 3.62 5.95 3.97
CA ILE A 9 4.89 5.35 3.52
C ILE A 9 5.47 4.41 4.57
N GLY A 10 6.21 3.40 4.11
CA GLY A 10 6.96 2.54 5.02
C GLY A 10 8.12 3.29 5.68
N HIS A 11 8.36 3.05 6.97
CA HIS A 11 9.41 3.72 7.74
C HIS A 11 10.82 3.63 7.11
N LYS A 12 11.12 2.59 6.33
CA LYS A 12 12.40 2.44 5.61
C LYS A 12 12.66 3.56 4.59
N VAL A 13 11.61 4.20 4.08
CA VAL A 13 11.73 5.33 3.13
C VAL A 13 12.28 6.57 3.82
N LEU A 14 11.91 6.82 5.08
CA LEU A 14 12.41 7.99 5.84
C LEU A 14 13.88 7.86 6.26
N HIS A 15 14.36 6.64 6.50
CA HIS A 15 15.72 6.39 6.98
C HIS A 15 16.78 6.47 5.90
N ASN A 16 16.40 6.35 4.62
CA ASN A 16 17.33 6.51 3.52
C ASN A 16 17.46 8.00 3.17
N ARG A 17 18.66 8.58 3.32
CA ARG A 17 18.92 10.01 3.10
C ARG A 17 18.47 10.51 1.72
N PHE A 18 18.65 9.69 0.67
CA PHE A 18 18.22 10.03 -0.69
C PHE A 18 16.69 10.06 -0.81
N ARG A 19 16.00 9.09 -0.19
CA ARG A 19 14.53 8.99 -0.25
C ARG A 19 13.83 9.99 0.66
N ARG A 20 14.50 10.45 1.72
CA ARG A 20 13.99 11.48 2.64
C ARG A 20 13.69 12.81 1.93
N ALA A 21 14.50 13.21 0.94
CA ALA A 21 14.27 14.43 0.17
C ALA A 21 12.91 14.41 -0.56
N PHE A 22 12.53 13.27 -1.15
CA PHE A 22 11.23 13.09 -1.81
C PHE A 22 10.07 13.05 -0.81
N SER A 23 10.29 12.53 0.40
CA SER A 23 9.26 12.51 1.45
C SER A 23 8.91 13.89 2.02
N GLN A 24 9.73 14.92 1.79
CA GLN A 24 9.42 16.30 2.17
C GLN A 24 8.48 17.00 1.18
N ALA A 25 8.28 16.43 -0.02
CA ALA A 25 7.44 17.01 -1.08
C ALA A 25 5.95 16.62 -1.00
N VAL A 26 5.55 15.83 0.00
CA VAL A 26 4.17 15.39 0.23
C VAL A 26 3.59 16.11 1.46
N ASN A 27 2.33 16.58 1.36
CA ASN A 27 1.68 17.44 2.37
C ASN A 27 1.73 16.88 3.80
N ALA A 28 1.62 15.56 3.95
CA ALA A 28 1.91 14.89 5.21
C ALA A 28 2.29 13.42 4.96
N VAL A 29 3.35 12.98 5.63
CA VAL A 29 3.86 11.62 5.58
C VAL A 29 3.46 10.92 6.87
N PHE A 30 2.69 9.86 6.72
CA PHE A 30 2.38 8.98 7.84
C PHE A 30 3.22 7.70 7.72
N THR A 31 4.02 7.38 8.73
CA THR A 31 4.89 6.19 8.70
C THR A 31 4.36 5.05 9.52
N VAL A 32 4.24 3.89 8.88
CA VAL A 32 3.97 2.63 9.58
C VAL A 32 5.29 1.92 9.84
N PRO A 33 5.50 1.37 11.05
CA PRO A 33 6.61 0.46 11.34
C PRO A 33 6.78 -0.58 10.24
N PRO A 34 8.02 -0.90 9.83
CA PRO A 34 8.22 -1.97 8.87
C PRO A 34 7.77 -3.30 9.47
N LYS A 35 7.22 -4.17 8.63
CA LYS A 35 6.73 -5.52 8.98
C LYS A 35 7.82 -6.41 9.61
N TYR A 36 9.09 -6.13 9.34
CA TYR A 36 10.26 -6.84 9.86
C TYR A 36 10.77 -6.11 11.10
N ARG A 37 10.45 -6.68 12.27
CA ARG A 37 10.89 -6.15 13.57
C ARG A 37 12.07 -6.93 14.15
N ALA A 38 12.44 -8.09 13.60
CA ALA A 38 13.45 -8.96 14.19
C ALA A 38 14.83 -8.27 14.26
N ASP A 39 15.27 -7.69 13.14
CA ASP A 39 16.63 -7.12 12.99
C ASP A 39 16.69 -5.61 13.27
N LEU A 40 15.68 -5.05 13.93
CA LEU A 40 15.70 -3.63 14.31
C LEU A 40 16.37 -3.46 15.67
N GLU A 41 17.16 -2.41 15.80
CA GLU A 41 17.74 -1.96 17.07
C GLU A 41 16.64 -1.76 18.13
N PRO A 42 16.91 -2.06 19.41
CA PRO A 42 15.95 -1.91 20.51
C PRO A 42 15.27 -0.53 20.57
N ASP A 43 16.04 0.54 20.38
CA ASP A 43 15.53 1.92 20.41
C ASP A 43 14.53 2.20 19.28
N VAL A 44 14.77 1.61 18.10
CA VAL A 44 13.86 1.68 16.97
C VAL A 44 12.59 0.88 17.26
N LYS A 45 12.70 -0.30 17.89
CA LYS A 45 11.53 -1.09 18.31
C LYS A 45 10.62 -0.32 19.28
N GLN A 46 11.21 0.41 20.24
CA GLN A 46 10.48 1.21 21.21
C GLN A 46 9.81 2.43 20.56
N LEU A 47 10.52 3.16 19.70
CA LEU A 47 9.96 4.26 18.91
C LEU A 47 8.77 3.80 18.05
N LEU A 48 8.89 2.63 17.43
CA LEU A 48 7.82 2.03 16.62
C LEU A 48 6.60 1.63 17.46
N ALA A 49 6.79 1.14 18.67
CA ALA A 49 5.67 0.81 19.57
C ALA A 49 4.87 2.07 19.94
N THR A 50 5.55 3.17 20.27
CA THR A 50 4.93 4.46 20.56
C THR A 50 4.20 5.05 19.34
N HIS A 51 4.79 4.99 18.15
CA HIS A 51 4.15 5.49 16.93
C HIS A 51 2.99 4.63 16.43
N SER A 52 3.01 3.32 16.69
CA SER A 52 1.91 2.41 16.31
C SER A 52 0.60 2.77 17.00
N GLY A 53 0.66 3.21 18.27
CA GLY A 53 -0.52 3.68 19.00
C GLY A 53 -1.16 4.90 18.35
N ASN A 54 -0.34 5.79 17.77
CA ASN A 54 -0.82 7.02 17.12
C ASN A 54 -1.45 6.77 15.74
N VAL A 55 -1.14 5.66 15.07
CA VAL A 55 -1.73 5.28 13.77
C VAL A 55 -3.25 5.21 13.84
N GLY A 56 -3.78 4.49 14.84
CA GLY A 56 -5.23 4.33 14.98
C GLY A 56 -5.92 5.66 15.21
N HIS A 57 -5.36 6.51 16.07
CA HIS A 57 -5.90 7.83 16.37
C HIS A 57 -5.85 8.79 15.18
N ILE A 58 -4.78 8.76 14.38
CA ILE A 58 -4.66 9.59 13.18
C ILE A 58 -5.63 9.12 12.10
N VAL A 59 -5.75 7.82 11.85
CA VAL A 59 -6.73 7.30 10.89
C VAL A 59 -8.15 7.68 11.32
N GLU A 60 -8.48 7.56 12.61
CA GLU A 60 -9.81 7.94 13.11
C GLU A 60 -10.08 9.44 13.02
N ALA A 61 -9.08 10.28 13.34
CA ALA A 61 -9.19 11.73 13.19
C ALA A 61 -9.33 12.17 11.72
N LEU A 62 -8.70 11.45 10.79
CA LEU A 62 -8.85 11.71 9.36
C LEU A 62 -10.19 11.24 8.81
N ARG A 63 -10.77 10.18 9.37
CA ARG A 63 -12.11 9.70 8.98
C ARG A 63 -13.19 10.74 9.27
N SER A 64 -13.03 11.54 10.32
CA SER A 64 -14.03 12.56 10.70
C SER A 64 -13.87 13.89 9.97
N ASP A 65 -12.79 14.11 9.20
CA ASP A 65 -12.57 15.35 8.44
C ASP A 65 -12.60 15.08 6.92
N PRO A 66 -13.69 15.49 6.22
CA PRO A 66 -13.89 15.20 4.79
C PRO A 66 -12.90 15.91 3.86
N ARG A 67 -12.04 16.80 4.39
CA ARG A 67 -11.02 17.51 3.59
C ARG A 67 -9.80 16.64 3.30
N TRP A 68 -9.60 15.56 4.06
CA TRP A 68 -8.44 14.69 3.94
C TRP A 68 -8.72 13.45 3.12
N ALA A 69 -7.77 13.12 2.25
CA ALA A 69 -7.71 11.83 1.58
C ALA A 69 -6.42 11.11 2.00
N MET A 70 -6.51 9.79 2.18
CA MET A 70 -5.37 8.94 2.50
C MET A 70 -5.00 8.07 1.31
N PHE A 71 -3.78 8.21 0.82
CA PHE A 71 -3.21 7.35 -0.21
C PHE A 71 -2.49 6.16 0.43
N LEU A 72 -2.88 4.96 0.01
CA LEU A 72 -2.41 3.69 0.56
C LEU A 72 -1.87 2.80 -0.56
N CYS A 73 -0.67 2.24 -0.37
CA CYS A 73 -0.17 1.13 -1.18
C CYS A 73 -0.40 -0.18 -0.40
N PRO A 74 -1.48 -0.93 -0.67
CA PRO A 74 -1.91 -2.04 0.18
C PRO A 74 -0.94 -3.25 0.19
N GLU A 75 -0.04 -3.33 -0.78
CA GLU A 75 1.07 -4.29 -0.83
C GLU A 75 2.09 -4.03 0.30
N GLY A 76 2.28 -2.76 0.68
CA GLY A 76 3.27 -2.32 1.66
C GLY A 76 4.71 -2.53 1.20
N GLY A 77 4.94 -2.56 -0.12
CA GLY A 77 6.21 -2.77 -0.79
C GLY A 77 6.02 -2.72 -2.31
N PHE A 78 7.11 -2.90 -3.05
CA PHE A 78 7.08 -2.97 -4.52
C PHE A 78 6.43 -4.26 -5.01
N THR A 79 5.67 -4.16 -6.09
CA THR A 79 5.14 -5.31 -6.83
C THR A 79 6.31 -6.15 -7.35
N ARG A 80 6.29 -7.46 -7.09
CA ARG A 80 7.29 -8.41 -7.58
C ARG A 80 6.60 -9.45 -8.45
N GLU A 81 7.29 -9.90 -9.50
CA GLU A 81 6.80 -11.01 -10.37
C GLU A 81 5.39 -10.78 -10.92
N LYS A 82 5.00 -9.51 -11.15
CA LYS A 82 3.64 -9.11 -11.58
C LYS A 82 2.53 -9.60 -10.64
N GLN A 83 2.82 -9.78 -9.35
CA GLN A 83 1.86 -10.17 -8.32
C GLN A 83 1.41 -8.95 -7.50
N LEU A 84 0.16 -8.54 -7.67
CA LEU A 84 -0.47 -7.47 -6.89
C LEU A 84 -1.15 -8.09 -5.67
N GLY A 85 -0.46 -8.01 -4.52
CA GLY A 85 -0.83 -8.70 -3.29
C GLY A 85 -1.30 -7.78 -2.18
N ILE A 86 -2.61 -7.69 -1.92
CA ILE A 86 -3.13 -6.93 -0.77
C ILE A 86 -2.86 -7.68 0.54
N GLN A 87 -2.37 -6.98 1.56
CA GLN A 87 -2.19 -7.60 2.88
C GLN A 87 -3.55 -7.82 3.57
N THR A 88 -3.77 -9.02 4.13
CA THR A 88 -5.03 -9.42 4.80
C THR A 88 -5.38 -8.60 6.06
N MET A 89 -4.44 -7.82 6.60
CA MET A 89 -4.67 -6.89 7.71
C MET A 89 -5.28 -5.56 7.26
N THR A 90 -5.10 -5.18 5.99
CA THR A 90 -5.55 -3.90 5.42
C THR A 90 -7.06 -3.89 5.13
N ALA A 91 -7.75 -5.04 5.23
CA ALA A 91 -9.17 -5.18 4.94
C ALA A 91 -10.11 -4.79 6.11
N GLN A 92 -9.59 -4.12 7.14
CA GLN A 92 -10.41 -3.49 8.17
C GLN A 92 -10.89 -2.10 7.75
N VAL A 93 -11.27 -1.93 6.47
CA VAL A 93 -11.88 -0.68 6.02
C VAL A 93 -13.31 -0.66 6.55
N SER A 94 -13.72 0.44 7.16
CA SER A 94 -15.09 0.62 7.63
C SER A 94 -16.06 0.78 6.45
N SER A 95 -17.31 0.35 6.59
CA SER A 95 -18.30 0.38 5.51
C SER A 95 -18.71 1.78 5.07
N ASP A 96 -18.48 2.79 5.91
CA ASP A 96 -18.71 4.23 5.64
C ASP A 96 -17.59 4.88 4.80
N THR A 97 -16.44 4.21 4.62
CA THR A 97 -15.31 4.76 3.87
C THR A 97 -15.39 4.45 2.38
N TYR A 98 -15.31 5.48 1.54
CA TYR A 98 -15.14 5.32 0.10
C TYR A 98 -13.69 4.98 -0.26
N ILE A 99 -13.52 3.99 -1.13
CA ILE A 99 -12.24 3.52 -1.66
C ILE A 99 -12.18 3.89 -3.13
N ALA A 100 -11.16 4.66 -3.52
CA ALA A 100 -10.87 4.99 -4.91
C ALA A 100 -9.64 4.17 -5.40
N PRO A 101 -9.83 3.13 -6.22
CA PRO A 101 -8.72 2.32 -6.68
C PRO A 101 -7.90 3.09 -7.73
N ILE A 102 -6.58 3.11 -7.54
CA ILE A 102 -5.63 3.70 -8.48
C ILE A 102 -4.70 2.57 -8.95
N PHE A 103 -4.54 2.44 -10.26
CA PHE A 103 -3.61 1.49 -10.86
C PHE A 103 -2.48 2.24 -11.54
N VAL A 104 -1.24 1.83 -11.29
CA VAL A 104 -0.06 2.41 -11.91
C VAL A 104 0.61 1.32 -12.76
N ASP A 105 0.62 1.51 -14.08
CA ASP A 105 1.37 0.67 -15.03
C ASP A 105 2.74 1.32 -15.23
N GLU A 106 3.73 0.80 -14.51
CA GLU A 106 5.13 1.18 -14.68
C GLU A 106 5.79 0.26 -15.71
N PRO A 107 6.57 0.81 -16.66
CA PRO A 107 7.30 0.00 -17.62
C PRO A 107 8.35 -0.88 -16.92
N GLU A 108 8.66 -2.02 -17.52
CA GLU A 108 9.61 -2.97 -16.96
C GLU A 108 11.00 -2.34 -16.81
N GLY A 109 11.54 -2.32 -15.60
CA GLY A 109 12.82 -1.70 -15.31
C GLY A 109 12.79 -0.19 -15.07
N PHE A 110 11.60 0.44 -15.03
CA PHE A 110 11.43 1.86 -14.70
C PHE A 110 12.15 2.26 -13.40
N MET A 111 12.02 1.43 -12.37
CA MET A 111 12.77 1.59 -11.13
C MET A 111 13.40 0.26 -10.73
N ARG A 112 14.71 0.14 -10.93
CA ARG A 112 15.49 -1.01 -10.42
C ARG A 112 16.12 -0.66 -9.09
N HIS A 113 15.84 -1.49 -8.09
CA HIS A 113 16.53 -1.46 -6.81
C HIS A 113 17.64 -2.49 -6.82
N ASP A 114 18.79 -2.10 -7.35
CA ASP A 114 20.00 -2.89 -7.15
C ASP A 114 20.38 -2.83 -5.66
N LEU A 115 20.88 -3.95 -5.13
CA LEU A 115 21.21 -4.11 -3.71
C LEU A 115 22.06 -2.92 -3.21
N GLY A 116 21.58 -2.26 -2.16
CA GLY A 116 22.39 -1.32 -1.37
C GLY A 116 21.98 0.15 -1.48
N THR A 117 22.07 0.79 -2.65
CA THR A 117 21.96 2.26 -2.70
C THR A 117 21.67 2.87 -4.08
N ALA A 118 21.79 2.13 -5.19
CA ALA A 118 21.56 2.69 -6.53
C ALA A 118 20.09 2.52 -6.94
N MET A 119 19.44 3.64 -7.31
CA MET A 119 18.18 3.61 -8.04
C MET A 119 18.50 3.94 -9.49
N ASN A 120 18.40 2.94 -10.35
CA ASN A 120 18.49 3.14 -11.79
C ASN A 120 17.07 3.46 -12.28
N MET A 121 16.91 4.66 -12.85
CA MET A 121 15.67 5.13 -13.46
C MET A 121 15.89 5.26 -14.96
N ASP A 122 15.06 4.59 -15.73
CA ASP A 122 14.98 4.78 -17.18
C ASP A 122 13.79 5.72 -17.46
N PRO A 123 14.00 6.91 -18.08
CA PRO A 123 12.92 7.82 -18.38
C PRO A 123 11.94 7.17 -19.36
N SER A 124 10.84 6.66 -18.81
CA SER A 124 9.80 5.96 -19.54
C SER A 124 8.43 6.43 -19.06
N PRO A 125 7.41 6.46 -19.93
CA PRO A 125 6.08 6.89 -19.55
C PRO A 125 5.46 5.94 -18.53
N VAL A 126 4.96 6.50 -17.44
CA VAL A 126 4.17 5.79 -16.42
C VAL A 126 2.70 6.13 -16.64
N HIS A 127 1.84 5.12 -16.73
CA HIS A 127 0.40 5.33 -16.89
C HIS A 127 -0.32 5.13 -15.56
N MET A 128 -1.19 6.09 -15.21
CA MET A 128 -2.04 6.02 -14.03
C MET A 128 -3.52 5.94 -14.44
N TYR A 129 -4.24 5.01 -13.83
CA TYR A 129 -5.65 4.75 -14.10
C TYR A 129 -6.46 4.92 -12.81
N PHE A 130 -7.51 5.73 -12.87
CA PHE A 130 -8.35 6.05 -11.73
C PHE A 130 -9.67 5.30 -11.87
N GLY A 131 -9.83 4.20 -11.13
CA GLY A 131 -11.06 3.43 -11.14
C GLY A 131 -12.19 4.12 -10.36
N LYS A 132 -13.43 3.67 -10.60
CA LYS A 132 -14.61 4.23 -9.93
C LYS A 132 -14.53 4.01 -8.40
N PRO A 133 -14.82 5.03 -7.57
CA PRO A 133 -14.91 4.86 -6.12
C PRO A 133 -16.04 3.91 -5.71
N PHE A 134 -15.85 3.17 -4.62
CA PHE A 134 -16.83 2.22 -4.06
C PHE A 134 -16.74 2.14 -2.53
N GLN A 135 -17.78 1.61 -1.90
CA GLN A 135 -17.77 1.24 -0.47
C GLN A 135 -17.68 -0.27 -0.34
N LEU A 136 -16.97 -0.74 0.68
CA LEU A 136 -16.79 -2.16 0.92
C LEU A 136 -17.88 -2.68 1.86
N GLU A 137 -18.77 -3.51 1.33
CA GLU A 137 -19.89 -4.10 2.07
C GLU A 137 -19.42 -4.81 3.37
N PRO A 138 -20.27 -4.82 4.42
CA PRO A 138 -20.04 -5.62 5.61
C PRO A 138 -19.93 -7.11 5.27
N GLY A 139 -19.10 -7.86 6.00
CA GLY A 139 -18.97 -9.30 5.78
C GLY A 139 -17.82 -9.95 6.54
N GLY A 140 -17.65 -11.27 6.33
CA GLY A 140 -16.54 -12.02 6.92
C GLY A 140 -15.19 -11.55 6.38
N ARG A 141 -14.15 -11.53 7.23
CA ARG A 141 -12.82 -10.96 6.88
C ARG A 141 -12.26 -11.45 5.54
N HIS A 142 -12.31 -12.76 5.27
CA HIS A 142 -11.76 -13.33 4.03
C HIS A 142 -12.59 -12.93 2.81
N GLN A 143 -13.92 -12.92 2.94
CA GLN A 143 -14.83 -12.46 1.91
C GLN A 143 -14.57 -10.99 1.58
N ARG A 144 -14.42 -10.14 2.59
CA ARG A 144 -14.13 -8.71 2.41
C ARG A 144 -12.80 -8.44 1.71
N VAL A 145 -11.74 -9.19 2.06
CA VAL A 145 -10.45 -9.12 1.33
C VAL A 145 -10.66 -9.48 -0.14
N SER A 146 -11.38 -10.56 -0.42
CA SER A 146 -11.64 -10.99 -1.79
C SER A 146 -12.45 -9.97 -2.58
N THR A 147 -13.55 -9.49 -2.02
CA THR A 147 -14.40 -8.43 -2.60
C THR A 147 -13.61 -7.15 -2.84
N LEU A 148 -12.76 -6.73 -1.90
CA LEU A 148 -11.90 -5.55 -2.08
C LEU A 148 -11.00 -5.70 -3.31
N ILE A 149 -10.28 -6.82 -3.42
CA ILE A 149 -9.34 -7.06 -4.51
C ILE A 149 -10.08 -7.15 -5.85
N THR A 150 -11.16 -7.91 -5.91
CA THR A 150 -11.96 -8.09 -7.12
C THR A 150 -12.60 -6.78 -7.57
N THR A 151 -13.17 -5.98 -6.66
CA THR A 151 -13.76 -4.69 -7.01
C THR A 151 -12.71 -3.69 -7.48
N CYS A 152 -11.53 -3.62 -6.83
CA CYS A 152 -10.41 -2.81 -7.31
C CYS A 152 -9.99 -3.22 -8.73
N ARG A 153 -9.76 -4.52 -8.96
CA ARG A 153 -9.38 -5.07 -10.28
C ARG A 153 -10.41 -4.70 -11.35
N ASN A 154 -11.70 -4.92 -11.07
CA ASN A 154 -12.78 -4.67 -12.02
C ASN A 154 -12.95 -3.19 -12.33
N ASN A 155 -12.88 -2.32 -11.32
CA ASN A 155 -13.00 -0.89 -11.51
C ASN A 155 -11.81 -0.30 -12.29
N CYS A 156 -10.59 -0.80 -12.06
CA CYS A 156 -9.42 -0.42 -12.86
C CYS A 156 -9.51 -0.95 -14.30
N ASN A 157 -9.96 -2.20 -14.48
CA ASN A 157 -10.18 -2.77 -15.81
C ASN A 157 -11.21 -1.99 -16.63
N ALA A 158 -12.28 -1.51 -15.98
CA ALA A 158 -13.34 -0.75 -16.63
C ALA A 158 -12.85 0.60 -17.21
N VAL A 159 -11.75 1.14 -16.68
CA VAL A 159 -11.11 2.37 -17.20
C VAL A 159 -9.90 2.08 -18.10
N GLY A 160 -9.75 0.84 -18.56
CA GLY A 160 -8.71 0.44 -19.52
C GLY A 160 -7.35 0.10 -18.91
N ALA A 161 -7.25 -0.04 -17.59
CA ALA A 161 -6.00 -0.48 -16.97
C ALA A 161 -5.63 -1.91 -17.43
N PRO A 162 -4.34 -2.21 -17.68
CA PRO A 162 -3.90 -3.51 -18.18
C PRO A 162 -3.84 -4.58 -17.07
N VAL A 163 -4.93 -4.75 -16.32
CA VAL A 163 -4.98 -5.60 -15.11
C VAL A 163 -4.66 -7.06 -15.39
N ARG A 164 -4.85 -7.53 -16.63
CA ARG A 164 -4.57 -8.91 -17.08
C ARG A 164 -3.07 -9.23 -17.15
N LYS A 165 -2.20 -8.22 -17.18
CA LYS A 165 -0.74 -8.41 -17.10
C LYS A 165 -0.31 -8.94 -15.72
N TYR A 166 -1.17 -8.84 -14.70
CA TYR A 166 -0.85 -9.08 -13.30
C TYR A 166 -1.71 -10.19 -12.70
N ARG A 167 -1.14 -10.93 -11.75
CA ARG A 167 -1.86 -11.84 -10.87
C ARG A 167 -2.36 -11.07 -9.66
N TRP A 168 -3.63 -11.24 -9.31
CA TRP A 168 -4.28 -10.50 -8.23
C TRP A 168 -4.55 -11.42 -7.06
N GLY A 169 -4.21 -10.98 -5.85
CA GLY A 169 -4.35 -11.85 -4.69
C GLY A 169 -4.08 -11.14 -3.38
N TYR A 170 -4.00 -11.94 -2.32
CA TYR A 170 -3.65 -11.45 -1.01
C TYR A 170 -2.42 -12.16 -0.43
N MET A 171 -1.68 -11.42 0.38
CA MET A 171 -0.51 -11.95 1.09
C MET A 171 -0.95 -12.54 2.42
N LYS A 172 -0.76 -13.85 2.60
CA LYS A 172 -1.01 -14.59 3.84
C LYS A 172 0.32 -14.87 4.53
N ARG A 173 0.35 -14.77 5.86
CA ARG A 173 1.54 -15.22 6.63
C ARG A 173 1.60 -16.74 6.66
N SER A 174 2.70 -17.31 6.18
CA SER A 174 2.99 -18.73 6.37
C SER A 174 3.82 -18.90 7.64
N ARG A 175 3.31 -19.66 8.61
CA ARG A 175 4.04 -20.00 9.85
C ARG A 175 5.18 -21.01 9.61
N LYS A 176 5.30 -21.58 8.40
CA LYS A 176 6.18 -22.72 8.10
C LYS A 176 7.44 -22.38 7.27
N LYS A 177 7.62 -21.15 6.79
CA LYS A 177 8.79 -20.76 5.96
C LYS A 177 9.50 -19.54 6.55
N GLU A 178 10.83 -19.50 6.47
CA GLU A 178 11.69 -18.40 6.94
C GLU A 178 11.37 -17.05 6.27
N SER A 179 10.83 -17.04 5.05
CA SER A 179 10.36 -15.82 4.37
C SER A 179 8.94 -15.36 4.74
N GLY A 180 8.19 -16.17 5.50
CA GLY A 180 6.99 -15.78 6.26
C GLY A 180 5.73 -15.34 5.48
N GLN A 181 5.72 -15.29 4.15
CA GLN A 181 4.55 -14.87 3.36
C GLN A 181 4.29 -15.75 2.12
N GLU A 182 3.01 -15.99 1.84
CA GLU A 182 2.49 -16.77 0.71
C GLU A 182 1.47 -15.90 -0.05
N PHE A 183 1.59 -15.87 -1.38
CA PHE A 183 0.64 -15.21 -2.27
C PHE A 183 -0.51 -16.16 -2.59
N ILE A 184 -1.75 -15.74 -2.30
CA ILE A 184 -2.95 -16.49 -2.64
C ILE A 184 -3.71 -15.72 -3.71
N GLU A 185 -3.72 -16.28 -4.92
CA GLU A 185 -4.43 -15.71 -6.06
C GLU A 185 -5.94 -15.81 -5.89
N ILE A 186 -6.65 -14.78 -6.33
CA ILE A 186 -8.11 -14.78 -6.43
C ILE A 186 -8.45 -14.93 -7.91
N VAL A 187 -9.20 -15.99 -8.23
CA VAL A 187 -9.69 -16.30 -9.57
C VAL A 187 -10.90 -15.44 -9.89
#